data_AF-A0A377WFH6-F1
#
_entry.id   AF-A0A377WFH6-F1
#
_cell.length_a   1.000
_cell.length_b   1.000
_cell.length_c   1.000
_cell.angle_alpha   90.00
_cell.angle_beta   90.00
_cell.angle_gamma   90.00
#
_symmetry.space_group_name_H-M   'P 1'
#
loop_
_entity.id
_entity.type
_entity.pdbx_description
1 polymer ?
#
loop_
_entity_poly.entity_id
_entity_poly.type
_entity_poly.pdbx_seq_one_letter_code
_entity_poly.pdbx_strand_id
1 'polypeptide(L)' 'MYANYYGDLMGTAKHSKLLILGSGPAGYTAAVYAARANLQPVLITGMEKAVS' A
#
# COMPACT_ATOMS: atom_id res chain seq x y z
N MET A 1 -30.76 6.72 -4.28
CA MET A 1 -30.63 5.43 -3.58
C MET A 1 -29.60 4.49 -4.23
N TYR A 2 -29.51 4.39 -5.58
CA TYR A 2 -28.50 3.56 -6.26
C TYR A 2 -27.06 4.10 -6.26
N ALA A 3 -26.85 5.42 -6.22
CA ALA A 3 -25.51 6.02 -6.30
C ALA A 3 -24.59 5.67 -5.11
N ASN A 4 -25.16 5.49 -3.91
CA ASN A 4 -24.36 5.20 -2.71
C ASN A 4 -23.84 3.75 -2.68
N TYR A 5 -24.51 2.82 -3.37
CA TYR A 5 -24.10 1.41 -3.41
C TYR A 5 -22.85 1.21 -4.28
N TYR A 6 -22.74 1.96 -5.38
CA TYR A 6 -21.54 1.96 -6.22
C TYR A 6 -20.40 2.79 -5.64
N GLY A 7 -20.68 3.73 -4.74
CA GLY A 7 -19.66 4.52 -4.05
C GLY A 7 -18.72 3.68 -3.19
N ASP A 8 -19.24 2.63 -2.53
CA ASP A 8 -18.42 1.67 -1.78
C ASP A 8 -17.74 0.62 -2.68
N LEU A 9 -18.30 0.34 -3.87
CA LEU A 9 -17.70 -0.57 -4.86
C LEU A 9 -16.55 0.09 -5.65
N MET A 10 -16.59 1.41 -5.82
CA MET A 10 -15.49 2.23 -6.33
C MET A 10 -14.60 2.60 -5.15
N GLY A 11 -13.81 1.63 -4.69
CA GLY A 11 -13.02 1.72 -3.45
C GLY A 11 -12.40 3.11 -3.24
N THR A 12 -12.62 3.68 -2.05
CA THR A 12 -12.12 5.01 -1.71
C THR A 12 -10.60 5.11 -1.94
N ALA A 13 -10.18 6.07 -2.75
CA ALA A 13 -8.78 6.26 -3.07
C ALA A 13 -8.01 6.69 -1.81
N LYS A 14 -7.17 5.80 -1.28
CA LYS A 14 -6.33 6.11 -0.13
C LYS A 14 -5.10 6.91 -0.57
N HIS A 15 -5.04 8.18 -0.19
CA HIS A 15 -3.86 9.00 -0.39
C HIS A 15 -2.69 8.53 0.51
N SER A 16 -1.49 8.44 -0.03
CA SER A 16 -0.26 8.15 0.71
C SER A 16 0.87 9.00 0.16
N LYS A 17 1.64 9.65 1.05
CA LYS A 17 2.76 10.52 0.65
C LYS A 17 3.86 9.78 -0.10
N LEU A 18 4.07 8.52 0.28
CA LEU A 18 5.00 7.62 -0.37
C LEU A 18 4.45 6.20 -0.32
N LEU A 19 4.39 5.56 -1.48
CA LEU A 19 3.98 4.17 -1.66
C LEU A 19 5.19 3.38 -2.17
N ILE A 20 5.48 2.24 -1.55
CA ILE A 20 6.53 1.32 -1.98
C ILE A 20 5.86 0.00 -2.37
N LEU A 21 6.08 -0.44 -3.61
CA LEU A 21 5.55 -1.68 -4.14
C LEU A 21 6.68 -2.73 -4.21
N GLY A 22 6.53 -3.79 -3.44
CA GLY A 22 7.48 -4.91 -3.39
C GLY A 22 8.16 -5.09 -2.04
N SER A 23 8.19 -6.33 -1.55
CA SER A 23 8.75 -6.75 -0.26
C SER A 23 10.13 -7.40 -0.37
N GLY A 24 10.89 -7.08 -1.41
CA GLY A 24 12.28 -7.51 -1.52
C GLY A 24 13.21 -6.72 -0.59
N PRO A 25 14.51 -7.08 -0.52
CA PRO A 25 15.50 -6.37 0.28
C PRO A 25 15.58 -4.86 -0.02
N ALA A 26 15.45 -4.49 -1.30
CA ALA A 26 15.43 -3.09 -1.74
C ALA A 26 14.20 -2.33 -1.24
N GLY A 27 13.01 -2.97 -1.27
CA GLY A 27 11.75 -2.36 -0.81
C GLY A 27 11.74 -2.10 0.69
N TYR A 28 12.20 -3.06 1.49
CA TYR A 28 12.35 -2.87 2.94
C TYR A 28 13.39 -1.81 3.28
N THR A 29 14.52 -1.79 2.56
CA THR A 29 15.55 -0.77 2.75
C THR A 29 14.97 0.62 2.48
N ALA A 30 14.29 0.80 1.35
CA ALA A 30 13.63 2.07 1.02
C ALA A 30 12.59 2.48 2.08
N ALA A 31 11.79 1.54 2.59
CA ALA A 31 10.80 1.80 3.62
C ALA A 31 11.43 2.29 4.94
N VAL A 32 12.54 1.68 5.36
CA VAL A 32 13.26 2.09 6.57
C VAL A 32 13.82 3.50 6.45
N TYR A 33 14.45 3.84 5.32
CA TYR A 33 14.97 5.19 5.10
C TYR A 33 13.87 6.24 4.98
N ALA A 34 12.77 5.91 4.30
CA ALA A 34 11.61 6.78 4.21
C ALA A 34 10.92 7.02 5.56
N ALA A 35 10.83 5.99 6.40
CA ALA A 35 10.31 6.12 7.76
C ALA A 35 11.20 7.03 8.62
N ARG A 36 12.54 6.88 8.54
CA ARG A 36 13.51 7.76 9.21
C ARG A 36 13.41 9.23 8.74
N ALA A 37 13.02 9.45 7.50
CA ALA A 37 12.74 10.77 6.94
C ALA A 37 11.33 11.29 7.30
N ASN A 38 10.60 10.65 8.22
CA ASN A 38 9.24 11.01 8.65
C ASN A 38 8.17 11.00 7.53
N LEU A 39 8.39 10.24 6.46
CA LEU A 39 7.47 10.19 5.31
C LEU A 39 6.26 9.27 5.49
N GLN A 40 6.25 8.46 6.56
CA GLN A 40 5.18 7.48 6.85
C GLN A 40 4.85 6.60 5.62
N PRO A 41 5.84 5.88 5.07
CA PRO A 41 5.65 5.11 3.84
C PRO A 41 4.62 3.99 4.01
N VAL A 42 3.85 3.74 2.96
CA VAL A 42 3.01 2.54 2.85
C VAL A 42 3.72 1.51 1.98
N LEU A 43 4.03 0.35 2.55
CA LEU A 43 4.64 -0.78 1.84
C LEU A 43 3.55 -1.79 1.45
N ILE A 44 3.40 -2.05 0.16
CA ILE A 44 2.54 -3.12 -0.35
C ILE A 44 3.43 -4.29 -0.75
N THR A 45 3.21 -5.43 -0.10
CA THR A 45 3.91 -6.68 -0.38
C THR A 45 3.12 -7.49 -1.41
N GLY A 46 3.79 -8.40 -2.11
CA GLY A 46 3.09 -9.38 -2.93
C GLY A 46 2.13 -10.21 -2.07
N MET A 47 1.06 -10.73 -2.68
CA MET A 47 0.25 -11.76 -2.05
C MET A 47 1.07 -13.05 -2.04
N GLU A 48 1.47 -13.52 -0.86
CA GLU A 48 2.04 -14.85 -0.73
C GLU A 48 0.93 -15.85 -1.09
N LYS A 49 1.09 -16.56 -2.22
CA LYS A 49 0.26 -17.74 -2.48
C LYS A 49 0.66 -18.78 -1.44
N ALA A 50 -0.18 -19.00 -0.44
CA ALA A 50 -0.15 -20.23 0.34
C ALA A 50 -0.34 -21.38 -0.66
N VAL A 51 0.76 -21.97 -1.12
CA VAL A 51 0.71 -23.21 -1.89
C VAL A 51 0.33 -24.31 -0.90
N SER A 52 -0.76 -25.00 -1.23
CA SER A 52 -1.29 -26.15 -0.50
C SER A 52 -0.44 -27.39 -0.70
#